data_AF-A0A0B6ZWM5-F1
#
_entry.id   AF-A0A0B6ZWM5-F1
#
_cell.length_a   1.000
_cell.length_b   1.000
_cell.length_c   1.000
_cell.angle_alpha   90.00
_cell.angle_beta   90.00
_cell.angle_gamma   90.00
#
_symmetry.space_group_name_H-M   'P 1'
#
loop_
_entity.id
_entity.type
_entity.pdbx_description
1 polymer ?
#
loop_
_entity_poly.entity_id
_entity_poly.type
_entity_poly.pdbx_seq_one_letter_code
_entity_poly.pdbx_strand_id
1 'polypeptide(L)'
;LFWDPAYKSGDDNSKEDSAVMQLLGGTGMEYRCQKGIRELAMGAADNIKSDKEILDYYRHQLDLFSYMCLDRQYLAINKLSESLDVDLILKCMADESLPPDLRAAFCRLMLSMHVDRDPQEQVKPVKFARLWSEIPQKISIEDYES
;
A
#
# COMPACT_ATOMS: atom_id res chain seq x y z
N LEU A 1 -0.20 -1.15 -13.51
CA LEU A 1 0.63 -2.38 -13.66
C LEU A 1 -0.24 -3.61 -13.45
N PHE A 2 -1.30 -3.75 -14.26
CA PHE A 2 -2.00 -5.02 -14.36
C PHE A 2 -1.12 -5.88 -15.28
N TRP A 3 -0.78 -7.09 -14.85
CA TRP A 3 -0.15 -8.08 -15.73
C TRP A 3 -1.10 -8.31 -16.91
N ASP A 4 -0.80 -7.73 -18.06
CA ASP A 4 -1.50 -8.04 -19.31
C ASP A 4 -0.93 -9.37 -19.81
N PRO A 5 -1.70 -10.47 -19.84
CA PRO A 5 -1.21 -11.78 -20.28
C PRO A 5 -0.88 -11.82 -21.78
N ALA A 6 -1.03 -10.70 -22.50
CA ALA A 6 -0.93 -10.61 -23.94
C ALA A 6 0.40 -10.00 -24.43
N TYR A 7 1.46 -9.94 -23.61
CA TYR A 7 2.80 -9.68 -24.14
C TYR A 7 3.30 -10.92 -24.90
N LYS A 8 2.94 -11.00 -26.18
CA LYS A 8 3.55 -11.94 -27.12
C LYS A 8 4.97 -11.50 -27.45
N SER A 9 5.92 -11.84 -26.57
CA SER A 9 7.28 -12.08 -27.04
C SER A 9 7.24 -13.43 -27.76
N GLY A 10 7.56 -13.44 -29.05
CA GLY A 10 7.63 -14.66 -29.83
C GLY A 10 8.75 -15.54 -29.29
N ASP A 11 8.38 -16.59 -28.55
CA ASP A 11 9.13 -17.84 -28.51
C ASP A 11 8.19 -19.00 -28.11
N ASP A 12 8.41 -20.16 -28.71
CA ASP A 12 7.59 -21.37 -28.63
C ASP A 12 7.62 -21.98 -27.21
N ASN A 13 6.68 -21.62 -26.34
CA ASN A 13 6.57 -22.33 -25.04
C ASN A 13 5.15 -22.59 -24.54
N SER A 14 4.30 -23.12 -25.42
CA SER A 14 2.93 -23.55 -25.08
C SER A 14 2.81 -24.65 -24.02
N LYS A 15 3.93 -25.24 -23.55
CA LYS A 15 3.95 -26.28 -22.51
C LYS A 15 4.18 -25.73 -21.11
N GLU A 16 4.97 -24.67 -20.95
CA GLU A 16 5.23 -24.06 -19.64
C GLU A 16 4.03 -23.23 -19.15
N ASP A 17 3.35 -22.54 -20.06
CA ASP A 17 2.11 -21.80 -19.77
C ASP A 17 1.00 -22.72 -19.21
N SER A 18 0.97 -23.97 -19.66
CA SER A 18 0.04 -24.99 -19.15
C SER A 18 0.41 -25.47 -17.73
N ALA A 19 1.71 -25.54 -17.42
CA ALA A 19 2.19 -25.96 -16.11
C ALA A 19 1.93 -24.90 -15.03
N VAL A 20 2.11 -23.61 -15.34
CA VAL A 20 1.75 -22.52 -14.42
C VAL A 20 0.23 -22.46 -14.18
N MET A 21 -0.57 -22.74 -15.22
CA MET A 21 -2.03 -22.82 -15.11
C MET A 21 -2.50 -24.01 -14.28
N GLN A 22 -1.75 -25.12 -14.27
CA GLN A 22 -2.00 -26.29 -13.42
C GLN A 22 -1.54 -26.09 -11.98
N LEU A 23 -0.42 -25.41 -11.75
CA LEU A 23 0.10 -25.10 -10.41
C LEU A 23 -0.79 -24.12 -9.63
N LEU A 24 -1.50 -23.23 -10.33
CA LEU A 24 -2.44 -22.28 -9.75
C LEU A 24 -3.85 -22.87 -9.52
N GLY A 25 -3.98 -24.20 -9.42
CA GLY A 25 -5.22 -24.84 -8.98
C GLY A 25 -6.32 -24.77 -10.03
N GLY A 26 -6.23 -25.62 -11.04
CA GLY A 26 -7.30 -25.87 -11.98
C GLY A 26 -8.54 -26.47 -11.30
N THR A 27 -9.44 -25.61 -10.84
CA THR A 27 -10.89 -25.84 -10.94
C THR A 27 -11.52 -24.54 -11.44
N GLY A 28 -11.67 -24.46 -12.75
CA GLY A 28 -12.47 -23.40 -13.35
C GLY A 28 -13.92 -23.59 -12.92
N MET A 29 -14.40 -22.74 -12.02
CA MET A 29 -15.79 -22.26 -11.90
C MET A 29 -16.00 -21.38 -10.65
N GLU A 30 -15.21 -20.33 -10.42
CA GLU A 30 -15.61 -19.31 -9.41
C GLU A 30 -14.93 -17.93 -9.54
N TYR A 31 -14.58 -17.46 -10.74
CA TYR A 31 -14.36 -16.02 -10.97
C TYR A 31 -15.69 -15.36 -11.35
N ARG A 32 -16.71 -15.43 -10.48
CA ARG A 32 -18.03 -14.86 -10.76
C ARG A 32 -18.34 -13.74 -9.76
N CYS A 33 -18.42 -12.52 -10.30
CA CYS A 33 -18.57 -11.23 -9.60
C CYS A 33 -17.32 -10.83 -8.79
N GLN A 34 -16.66 -9.75 -9.20
CA GLN A 34 -15.64 -9.12 -8.36
C GLN A 34 -16.35 -8.59 -7.11
N LYS A 35 -16.27 -9.33 -5.99
CA LYS A 35 -16.78 -8.89 -4.70
C LYS A 35 -16.02 -7.64 -4.27
N GLY A 36 -16.74 -6.66 -3.73
CA GLY A 36 -16.10 -5.48 -3.14
C GLY A 36 -15.29 -5.85 -1.90
N ILE A 37 -14.28 -5.04 -1.54
CA ILE A 37 -13.46 -5.27 -0.33
C ILE A 37 -14.30 -5.36 0.95
N ARG A 38 -15.44 -4.65 1.01
CA ARG A 38 -16.41 -4.70 2.11
C ARG A 38 -17.19 -6.01 2.13
N GLU A 39 -17.60 -6.52 0.97
CA GLU A 39 -18.29 -7.80 0.85
C GLU A 39 -17.37 -8.95 1.24
N LEU A 40 -16.09 -8.89 0.83
CA LEU A 40 -15.06 -9.84 1.26
C LEU A 40 -14.83 -9.78 2.78
N ALA A 41 -14.81 -8.58 3.36
CA ALA A 41 -14.67 -8.40 4.81
C ALA A 41 -15.86 -9.00 5.58
N MET A 42 -17.09 -8.80 5.10
CA MET A 42 -18.29 -9.42 5.67
C MET A 42 -18.22 -10.95 5.54
N GLY A 43 -17.86 -11.48 4.36
CA GLY A 43 -17.70 -12.93 4.17
C GLY A 43 -16.63 -13.55 5.05
N ALA A 44 -15.52 -12.86 5.29
CA ALA A 44 -14.50 -13.30 6.24
C ALA A 44 -14.99 -13.28 7.69
N ALA A 45 -15.82 -12.31 8.08
CA ALA A 45 -16.47 -12.29 9.39
C ALA A 45 -17.45 -13.47 9.57
N ASP A 46 -18.12 -13.88 8.49
CA ASP A 46 -18.98 -15.07 8.44
C ASP A 46 -18.20 -16.39 8.34
N ASN A 47 -16.87 -16.37 8.51
CA ASN A 47 -15.96 -17.52 8.40
C ASN A 47 -15.99 -18.24 7.03
N ILE A 48 -16.28 -17.51 5.95
CA ILE A 48 -16.12 -18.04 4.60
C ILE A 48 -14.62 -18.16 4.29
N LYS A 49 -14.16 -19.41 4.14
CA LYS A 49 -12.73 -19.71 3.96
C LYS A 49 -12.12 -19.02 2.73
N SER A 50 -12.79 -19.05 1.59
CA SER A 50 -12.30 -18.45 0.35
C SER A 50 -12.15 -16.93 0.46
N ASP A 51 -13.14 -16.24 1.02
CA ASP A 51 -13.10 -14.78 1.20
C ASP A 51 -11.98 -14.37 2.18
N LYS A 52 -11.74 -15.18 3.22
CA LYS A 52 -10.61 -14.99 4.14
C LYS A 52 -9.26 -15.14 3.45
N GLU A 53 -9.08 -16.19 2.65
CA GLU A 53 -7.81 -16.44 1.92
C GLU A 53 -7.52 -15.31 0.92
N ILE A 54 -8.54 -14.79 0.24
CA ILE A 54 -8.40 -13.65 -0.68
C ILE A 54 -7.99 -12.39 0.07
N LEU A 55 -8.58 -12.12 1.24
CA LEU A 55 -8.20 -10.96 2.05
C LEU A 55 -6.80 -11.08 2.63
N ASP A 56 -6.41 -12.26 3.09
CA ASP A 56 -5.05 -12.51 3.60
C ASP A 56 -4.01 -12.33 2.47
N TYR A 57 -4.32 -12.82 1.27
CA TYR A 57 -3.49 -12.58 0.09
C TYR A 57 -3.36 -11.07 -0.20
N TYR A 58 -4.48 -10.35 -0.22
CA TYR A 58 -4.47 -8.92 -0.47
C TYR A 58 -3.71 -8.14 0.61
N ARG A 59 -3.84 -8.53 1.87
CA ARG A 59 -3.06 -7.96 2.98
C ARG A 59 -1.55 -8.11 2.74
N HIS A 60 -1.11 -9.31 2.36
CA HIS A 60 0.30 -9.57 2.03
C HIS A 60 0.76 -8.82 0.78
N GLN A 61 -0.10 -8.64 -0.21
CA GLN A 61 0.20 -7.83 -1.39
C GLN A 61 0.43 -6.36 -1.02
N LEU A 62 -0.40 -5.78 -0.14
CA LEU A 62 -0.20 -4.41 0.37
C LEU A 62 1.10 -4.29 1.17
N ASP A 63 1.44 -5.29 1.98
CA ASP A 63 2.71 -5.33 2.71
C ASP A 63 3.90 -5.37 1.75
N LEU A 64 3.85 -6.20 0.70
CA LEU A 64 4.87 -6.24 -0.34
C LEU A 64 5.03 -4.87 -1.05
N PHE A 65 3.92 -4.23 -1.40
CA PHE A 65 3.94 -2.90 -2.02
C PHE A 65 4.58 -1.86 -1.11
N SER A 66 4.30 -1.94 0.18
CA SER A 66 4.92 -1.07 1.18
C SER A 66 6.44 -1.28 1.21
N TYR A 67 6.89 -2.54 1.20
CA TYR A 67 8.32 -2.87 1.18
C TYR A 67 9.04 -2.46 -0.10
N MET A 68 8.40 -2.56 -1.27
CA MET A 68 8.97 -2.08 -2.52
C MET A 68 9.13 -0.55 -2.57
N CYS A 69 8.37 0.19 -1.77
CA CYS A 69 8.42 1.65 -1.73
C CYS A 69 9.38 2.19 -0.65
N LEU A 70 10.00 1.32 0.16
CA LEU A 70 10.94 1.75 1.19
C LEU A 70 12.12 2.51 0.61
N ASP A 71 12.76 3.31 1.46
CA ASP A 71 13.97 4.09 1.14
C ASP A 71 13.81 4.95 -0.13
N ARG A 72 12.62 5.50 -0.33
CA ARG A 72 12.29 6.42 -1.43
C ARG A 72 12.53 5.81 -2.81
N GLN A 73 12.16 4.55 -3.01
CA GLN A 73 12.23 3.90 -4.32
C GLN A 73 11.18 4.43 -5.30
N TYR A 74 11.50 5.55 -5.94
CA TYR A 74 10.59 6.27 -6.84
C TYR A 74 10.10 5.46 -8.04
N LEU A 75 10.84 4.45 -8.50
CA LEU A 75 10.38 3.61 -9.61
C LEU A 75 9.10 2.84 -9.24
N ALA A 76 9.04 2.29 -8.03
CA ALA A 76 7.86 1.60 -7.51
C ALA A 76 6.78 2.60 -7.10
N ILE A 77 7.15 3.66 -6.36
CA ILE A 77 6.23 4.68 -5.87
C ILE A 77 5.49 5.35 -7.02
N ASN A 78 6.17 5.76 -8.09
CA ASN A 78 5.54 6.45 -9.22
C ASN A 78 4.53 5.55 -9.93
N LYS A 79 4.82 4.24 -10.02
CA LYS A 79 3.90 3.30 -10.67
C LYS A 79 2.71 2.91 -9.81
N LEU A 80 2.90 2.79 -8.49
CA LEU A 80 1.85 2.36 -7.58
C LEU A 80 0.94 3.51 -7.15
N SER A 81 1.48 4.71 -6.98
CA SER A 81 0.68 5.89 -6.57
C SER A 81 -0.32 6.37 -7.62
N GLU A 82 -0.13 6.01 -8.89
CA GLU A 82 -1.16 6.23 -9.93
C GLU A 82 -2.42 5.38 -9.68
N SER A 83 -2.26 4.17 -9.11
CA SER A 83 -3.35 3.22 -8.89
C SER A 83 -3.91 3.24 -7.47
N LEU A 84 -3.11 3.66 -6.49
CA LEU A 84 -3.45 3.70 -5.07
C LEU A 84 -3.26 5.14 -4.59
N ASP A 85 -4.29 5.96 -4.82
CA ASP A 85 -4.29 7.36 -4.40
C ASP A 85 -4.48 7.51 -2.88
N VAL A 86 -4.15 8.70 -2.38
CA VAL A 86 -4.26 9.03 -0.95
C VAL A 86 -5.71 8.90 -0.48
N ASP A 87 -6.67 9.35 -1.29
CA ASP A 87 -8.09 9.34 -0.94
C ASP A 87 -8.66 7.93 -0.80
N LEU A 88 -8.28 6.98 -1.66
CA LEU A 88 -8.68 5.58 -1.54
C LEU A 88 -8.08 4.95 -0.28
N ILE A 89 -6.79 5.17 -0.05
CA ILE A 89 -6.10 4.62 1.14
C ILE A 89 -6.75 5.17 2.41
N LEU A 90 -7.03 6.48 2.47
CA LEU A 90 -7.72 7.11 3.61
C LEU A 90 -9.13 6.55 3.82
N LYS A 91 -9.91 6.35 2.75
CA LYS A 91 -11.23 5.71 2.84
C LYS A 91 -11.13 4.30 3.41
N CYS A 92 -10.16 3.50 2.96
CA CYS A 92 -9.93 2.16 3.48
C CYS A 92 -9.45 2.16 4.94
N MET A 93 -8.64 3.14 5.36
CA MET A 93 -8.21 3.28 6.76
C MET A 93 -9.36 3.69 7.69
N ALA A 94 -10.26 4.56 7.22
CA ALA A 94 -11.40 5.06 7.99
C ALA A 94 -12.57 4.06 8.06
N ASP A 95 -12.64 3.09 7.16
CA ASP A 95 -13.73 2.12 7.12
C ASP A 95 -13.61 1.07 8.24
N GLU A 96 -14.42 1.23 9.29
CA GLU A 96 -14.47 0.30 10.42
C GLU A 96 -15.01 -1.09 10.07
N SER A 97 -15.67 -1.26 8.91
CA SER A 97 -16.12 -2.58 8.46
C SER A 97 -14.97 -3.47 7.96
N LEU A 98 -13.78 -2.90 7.76
CA LEU A 98 -12.59 -3.65 7.36
C LEU A 98 -11.79 -4.19 8.56
N PRO A 99 -11.18 -5.38 8.44
CA PRO A 99 -10.34 -5.96 9.48
C PRO A 99 -9.22 -5.00 9.92
N PRO A 100 -8.90 -4.94 11.23
CA PRO A 100 -7.88 -4.02 11.74
C PRO A 100 -6.50 -4.28 11.14
N ASP A 101 -6.14 -5.54 10.89
CA ASP A 101 -4.85 -5.91 10.29
C ASP A 101 -4.72 -5.43 8.84
N LEU A 102 -5.83 -5.40 8.11
CA LEU A 102 -5.88 -4.88 6.74
C LEU A 102 -5.75 -3.35 6.75
N ARG A 103 -6.44 -2.67 7.67
CA ARG A 103 -6.27 -1.22 7.88
C ARG A 103 -4.83 -0.87 8.26
N ALA A 104 -4.20 -1.66 9.11
CA ALA A 104 -2.79 -1.48 9.45
C ALA A 104 -1.85 -1.63 8.24
N ALA A 105 -2.16 -2.52 7.30
CA ALA A 105 -1.43 -2.64 6.04
C ALA A 105 -1.57 -1.38 5.17
N PHE A 106 -2.78 -0.83 5.08
CA PHE A 106 -3.00 0.46 4.41
C PHE A 106 -2.24 1.62 5.07
N CYS A 107 -2.19 1.68 6.41
CA CYS A 107 -1.38 2.68 7.13
C CYS A 107 0.10 2.57 6.77
N ARG A 108 0.65 1.35 6.71
CA ARG A 108 2.06 1.12 6.31
C ARG A 108 2.32 1.61 4.88
N LEU A 109 1.41 1.29 3.97
CA LEU A 109 1.51 1.72 2.57
C LEU A 109 1.44 3.24 2.43
N MET A 110 0.55 3.90 3.19
CA MET A 110 0.44 5.35 3.22
C MET A 110 1.76 5.99 3.65
N LEU A 111 2.38 5.47 4.71
CA LEU A 111 3.64 5.95 5.24
C LEU A 111 4.77 5.83 4.20
N SER A 112 4.97 4.64 3.63
CA SER A 112 6.11 4.37 2.74
C SER A 112 5.97 4.97 1.34
N MET A 113 4.74 5.17 0.85
CA MET A 113 4.52 5.65 -0.52
C MET A 113 4.17 7.13 -0.61
N HIS A 114 3.44 7.69 0.38
CA HIS A 114 2.89 9.04 0.30
C HIS A 114 3.48 10.00 1.32
N VAL A 115 3.87 9.52 2.50
CA VAL A 115 4.48 10.37 3.54
C VAL A 115 5.98 10.50 3.29
N ASP A 116 6.72 9.39 3.18
CA ASP A 116 8.17 9.38 2.92
C ASP A 116 8.50 9.72 1.46
N ARG A 117 8.21 10.96 1.07
CA ARG A 117 8.60 11.55 -0.22
C ARG A 117 9.50 12.75 0.01
N ASP A 118 10.40 13.02 -0.93
CA ASP A 118 11.13 14.29 -0.96
C ASP A 118 10.11 15.45 -1.14
N PRO A 119 10.23 16.55 -0.37
CA PRO A 119 11.39 16.99 0.41
C PRO A 119 11.32 16.68 1.93
N GLN A 120 10.72 15.57 2.37
CA GLN A 120 10.60 15.29 3.81
C GLN A 120 11.98 15.02 4.44
N GLU A 121 12.57 16.02 5.08
CA GLU A 121 13.87 15.96 5.75
C GLU A 121 13.74 15.66 7.26
N GLN A 122 14.71 14.95 7.82
CA GLN A 122 14.76 14.71 9.26
C GLN A 122 15.02 16.02 10.02
N VAL A 123 14.05 16.44 10.82
CA VAL A 123 14.20 17.64 11.67
C VAL A 123 14.98 17.28 12.94
N LYS A 124 16.09 17.99 13.19
CA LYS A 124 16.80 17.88 14.47
C LYS A 124 16.01 18.64 15.54
N PRO A 125 15.51 17.96 16.60
CA PRO A 125 14.68 18.62 17.61
C PRO A 125 15.44 19.71 18.36
N VAL A 126 16.76 19.55 18.51
CA VAL A 126 17.63 20.52 19.18
C VAL A 126 18.60 21.12 18.16
N LYS A 127 18.55 22.44 18.03
CA LYS A 127 19.53 23.24 17.28
C LYS A 127 20.67 23.66 18.22
N PHE A 128 21.83 23.01 18.10
CA PHE A 128 23.03 23.34 18.91
C PHE A 128 23.74 24.62 18.48
N ALA A 129 23.54 25.05 17.23
CA ALA A 129 24.06 26.29 16.70
C ALA A 129 22.89 27.21 16.33
N ARG A 130 23.00 28.48 16.69
CA ARG A 130 22.06 29.56 16.34
C ARG A 130 22.85 30.80 15.99
N LEU A 131 22.32 31.63 15.10
CA LEU A 131 22.93 32.93 14.83
C LEU A 131 22.58 33.90 15.97
N TRP A 132 23.54 34.74 16.38
CA TRP A 132 23.32 35.70 17.47
C TRP A 132 22.15 36.66 17.21
N SER A 133 21.97 37.06 15.94
CA SER A 133 20.86 37.94 15.53
C SER A 133 19.48 37.27 15.58
N GLU A 134 19.41 35.95 15.70
CA GLU A 134 18.14 35.19 15.75
C GLU A 134 17.64 34.97 17.18
N ILE A 135 18.39 35.41 18.20
CA ILE A 135 18.00 35.24 19.60
C ILE A 135 17.11 36.42 20.02
N PRO A 136 15.79 36.22 20.24
CA PRO A 136 14.91 37.29 20.67
C PRO A 136 15.15 37.64 22.15
N GLN A 137 14.83 38.88 22.53
CA GLN A 137 14.96 39.34 23.93
C GLN A 137 13.86 38.80 24.85
N LYS A 138 12.73 38.39 24.28
CA LYS A 138 11.61 37.77 24.97
C LYS A 138 11.16 36.55 24.17
N ILE A 139 10.71 35.53 24.88
CA ILE A 139 10.32 34.25 24.30
C ILE A 139 8.91 33.94 24.81
N SER A 140 7.96 33.73 23.91
CA SER A 140 6.62 33.21 24.21
C SER A 140 6.38 31.86 23.50
N ILE A 141 5.31 31.15 23.86
CA ILE A 141 4.98 29.87 23.23
C ILE A 141 4.46 30.10 21.82
N GLU A 142 3.70 31.19 21.61
CA GLU A 142 3.16 31.55 20.30
C GLU A 142 4.28 31.85 19.28
N ASP A 143 5.41 32.40 19.76
CA ASP A 143 6.59 32.69 18.92
C ASP A 143 7.35 31.42 18.48
N TYR A 144 7.11 30.26 19.11
CA TYR A 144 7.78 28.99 18.78
C TYR A 144 7.06 28.17 17.71
N GLU A 145 5.74 28.37 17.55
CA GLU A 145 4.91 27.62 16.59
C GLU A 145 4.74 28.34 15.24
N SER A 146 5.21 29.59 15.14
CA SER A 146 5.14 30.43 13.93
C SER A 146 6.26 30.15 12.92
#